data_AF-A0A2C9LK13-F1
#
_entry.id   AF-A0A2C9LK13-F1
#
_cell.length_a   1.000
_cell.length_b   1.000
_cell.length_c   1.000
_cell.angle_alpha   90.00
_cell.angle_beta   90.00
_cell.angle_gamma   90.00
#
_symmetry.space_group_name_H-M   'P 1'
#
loop_
_entity.id
_entity.type
_entity.pdbx_description
1 polymer ?
#
loop_
_entity_poly.entity_id
_entity_poly.type
_entity_poly.pdbx_seq_one_letter_code
_entity_poly.pdbx_strand_id
1 'polypeptide(L)'
;MAAASTNPSGSGVLFNMSEQGQAPQPGLKCEAKRFLPMEHDCSYCGKSSFSMKFCTNCWVAKYCDRECQKSHWSEHRHHCHKETDISQLYKGGRMVEMEMVPDTEFLEASVNEDFLFLDLDKCPKNGYNDHANFIAVKEFTLQHLPKEIRHKCVADYILAESKTTVRVLVKWTSKNRPETDACARCRGTRNTRTASGKFVLDNPDSFQVKDCPIPHCHRIKNLGPNHKIIEADLKIFTNKHVLYDEDELNRTEVDFFYDSKDKVGLVKEYATQLFYTKPSSDKTFFKVTIHDEELLHRLEQIDNDKSAAFWNLPSQVLRKMSAFAIVISHPHGMPKKISIGHVVRVTEENLTDETIANPPCVFTFSSTKDNRGP
;
A
#
# COMPACT_ATOMS: atom_id res chain seq x y z
N MET A 1 60.71 60.90 14.45
CA MET A 1 60.79 62.22 13.78
C MET A 1 60.80 61.98 12.28
N ALA A 2 60.01 62.75 11.52
CA ALA A 2 60.07 63.00 10.07
C ALA A 2 60.00 61.76 9.13
N ALA A 3 58.97 61.54 8.31
CA ALA A 3 58.47 62.29 7.14
C ALA A 3 59.01 61.77 5.79
N ALA A 4 58.08 61.66 4.82
CA ALA A 4 58.22 61.56 3.35
C ALA A 4 58.85 60.25 2.81
N SER A 5 58.48 59.67 1.68
CA SER A 5 57.54 59.90 0.55
C SER A 5 57.62 58.60 -0.30
N THR A 6 56.60 58.05 -0.96
CA THR A 6 56.02 58.49 -2.24
C THR A 6 54.80 57.60 -2.61
N ASN A 7 53.72 58.23 -3.10
CA ASN A 7 52.66 57.64 -3.95
C ASN A 7 53.16 57.64 -5.43
N PRO A 8 52.51 57.03 -6.47
CA PRO A 8 51.06 56.78 -6.60
C PRO A 8 50.63 55.52 -7.39
N SER A 9 49.34 55.18 -7.35
CA SER A 9 48.46 55.00 -8.55
C SER A 9 47.20 54.20 -8.20
N GLY A 10 46.04 54.69 -8.65
CA GLY A 10 44.79 53.90 -8.68
C GLY A 10 43.59 54.55 -8.01
N SER A 11 43.06 55.60 -8.63
CA SER A 11 41.76 56.25 -8.42
C SER A 11 40.60 55.27 -8.15
N GLY A 12 39.80 55.49 -7.10
CA GLY A 12 38.41 56.01 -7.20
C GLY A 12 37.40 54.86 -7.43
N VAL A 13 36.28 54.69 -6.72
CA VAL A 13 35.32 55.64 -6.17
C VAL A 13 34.48 54.94 -5.08
N LEU A 14 34.04 55.72 -4.08
CA LEU A 14 33.08 55.35 -3.03
C LEU A 14 31.65 55.10 -3.54
N PHE A 15 31.01 54.08 -2.95
CA PHE A 15 29.59 53.90 -2.60
C PHE A 15 28.48 54.57 -3.42
N ASN A 16 27.51 53.74 -3.85
CA ASN A 16 26.11 54.07 -3.61
C ASN A 16 25.24 52.83 -3.37
N MET A 17 24.28 52.96 -2.46
CA MET A 17 23.24 51.96 -2.12
C MET A 17 22.11 52.02 -3.14
N SER A 18 21.72 50.88 -3.72
CA SER A 18 20.33 50.57 -4.09
C SER A 18 20.21 49.18 -4.72
N GLU A 19 19.37 48.36 -4.09
CA GLU A 19 18.40 47.43 -4.69
C GLU A 19 18.83 46.20 -5.54
N GLN A 20 18.05 45.13 -5.32
CA GLN A 20 17.82 43.94 -6.15
C GLN A 20 18.82 42.78 -5.99
N GLY A 21 18.43 41.84 -5.13
CA GLY A 21 18.98 40.50 -5.06
C GLY A 21 18.77 39.76 -6.38
N GLN A 22 19.88 39.34 -7.00
CA GLN A 22 19.90 38.53 -8.20
C GLN A 22 19.55 37.08 -7.87
N ALA A 23 18.54 36.58 -8.57
CA ALA A 23 18.20 35.16 -8.67
C ALA A 23 19.33 34.38 -9.39
N PRO A 24 19.60 33.12 -9.05
CA PRO A 24 20.45 32.27 -9.86
C PRO A 24 19.71 31.85 -11.15
N GLN A 25 20.36 32.10 -12.30
CA GLN A 25 19.91 31.74 -13.65
C GLN A 25 20.18 30.25 -14.00
N PRO A 26 19.53 29.73 -15.05
CA PRO A 26 19.07 28.35 -15.17
C PRO A 26 20.01 27.45 -15.98
N GLY A 27 20.04 26.16 -15.63
CA GLY A 27 20.74 25.14 -16.41
C GLY A 27 20.14 23.76 -16.18
N LEU A 28 19.86 23.07 -17.28
CA LEU A 28 19.26 21.72 -17.45
C LEU A 28 17.74 21.63 -17.22
N LYS A 29 17.00 21.98 -18.28
CA LYS A 29 15.67 21.42 -18.53
C LYS A 29 15.80 19.91 -18.68
N CYS A 30 15.40 19.15 -17.67
CA CYS A 30 15.01 17.76 -17.86
C CYS A 30 13.52 17.80 -18.21
N GLU A 31 13.20 17.70 -19.51
CA GLU A 31 11.82 17.54 -19.94
C GLU A 31 11.34 16.17 -19.46
N ALA A 32 10.67 16.15 -18.30
CA ALA A 32 9.89 15.01 -17.87
C ALA A 32 8.87 14.70 -18.96
N LYS A 33 9.10 13.63 -19.73
CA LYS A 33 8.16 13.13 -20.71
C LYS A 33 6.82 12.90 -19.99
N ARG A 34 5.83 13.69 -20.36
CA ARG A 34 4.48 13.64 -19.79
C ARG A 34 3.81 12.33 -20.25
N PHE A 35 3.59 11.39 -19.33
CA PHE A 35 2.90 10.13 -19.62
C PHE A 35 1.38 10.36 -19.66
N LEU A 36 0.75 10.02 -20.80
CA LEU A 36 -0.69 10.10 -21.01
C LEU A 36 -1.27 8.68 -20.89
N PRO A 37 -2.41 8.45 -20.22
CA PRO A 37 -3.04 7.13 -20.14
C PRO A 37 -3.53 6.67 -21.52
N MET A 38 -3.42 5.37 -21.81
CA MET A 38 -3.79 4.75 -23.09
C MET A 38 -4.90 3.70 -22.92
N GLU A 39 -5.81 3.66 -23.88
CA GLU A 39 -6.98 2.76 -23.91
C GLU A 39 -6.58 1.32 -24.26
N HIS A 40 -7.28 0.32 -23.74
CA HIS A 40 -7.13 -1.09 -24.12
C HIS A 40 -8.36 -1.55 -24.88
N ASP A 41 -8.24 -2.55 -25.76
CA ASP A 41 -9.35 -3.07 -26.56
C ASP A 41 -9.94 -4.36 -25.98
N CYS A 42 -11.27 -4.44 -26.00
CA CYS A 42 -11.97 -5.62 -25.52
C CYS A 42 -11.76 -6.77 -26.50
N SER A 43 -11.26 -7.90 -26.01
CA SER A 43 -11.04 -9.13 -26.77
C SER A 43 -12.31 -9.74 -27.38
N TYR A 44 -13.48 -9.16 -27.12
CA TYR A 44 -14.74 -9.57 -27.76
C TYR A 44 -15.29 -8.47 -28.67
N CYS A 45 -15.62 -7.31 -28.11
CA CYS A 45 -16.33 -6.25 -28.84
C CYS A 45 -15.43 -5.20 -29.47
N GLY A 46 -14.11 -5.26 -29.26
CA GLY A 46 -13.12 -4.34 -29.81
C GLY A 46 -13.20 -2.89 -29.29
N LYS A 47 -14.15 -2.58 -28.39
CA LYS A 47 -14.26 -1.23 -27.80
C LYS A 47 -13.04 -0.95 -26.93
N SER A 48 -12.51 0.27 -27.06
CA SER A 48 -11.38 0.74 -26.28
C SER A 48 -11.84 1.35 -24.95
N SER A 49 -11.18 1.02 -23.84
CA SER A 49 -11.46 1.57 -22.51
C SER A 49 -10.24 1.49 -21.60
N PHE A 50 -10.13 2.42 -20.65
CA PHE A 50 -9.04 2.48 -19.67
C PHE A 50 -9.18 1.47 -18.53
N SER A 51 -10.36 0.86 -18.34
CA SER A 51 -10.57 -0.21 -17.36
C SER A 51 -11.22 -1.41 -18.03
N MET A 52 -10.41 -2.44 -18.24
CA MET A 52 -10.92 -3.72 -18.70
C MET A 52 -10.75 -4.77 -17.61
N LYS A 53 -11.69 -5.68 -17.55
CA LYS A 53 -11.64 -6.86 -16.69
C LYS A 53 -10.83 -7.94 -17.39
N PHE A 54 -9.94 -8.59 -16.64
CA PHE A 54 -9.13 -9.68 -17.15
C PHE A 54 -9.84 -11.03 -16.98
N CYS A 55 -9.55 -11.98 -17.86
CA CYS A 55 -9.93 -13.37 -17.64
C CYS A 55 -9.23 -13.89 -16.38
N THR A 56 -9.99 -14.36 -15.39
CA THR A 56 -9.47 -14.80 -14.09
C THR A 56 -8.67 -16.11 -14.13
N ASN A 57 -8.76 -16.86 -15.23
CA ASN A 57 -8.05 -18.12 -15.39
C ASN A 57 -6.68 -17.95 -16.06
N CYS A 58 -6.55 -17.08 -17.07
CA CYS A 58 -5.30 -16.89 -17.81
C CYS A 58 -4.69 -15.49 -17.69
N TRP A 59 -5.44 -14.48 -17.26
CA TRP A 59 -5.02 -13.07 -17.12
C TRP A 59 -4.57 -12.37 -18.42
N VAL A 60 -4.75 -13.01 -19.59
CA VAL A 60 -4.36 -12.46 -20.89
C VAL A 60 -5.49 -11.69 -21.57
N ALA A 61 -6.69 -12.28 -21.63
CA ALA A 61 -7.82 -11.66 -22.34
C ALA A 61 -8.47 -10.54 -21.50
N LYS A 62 -8.83 -9.43 -22.17
CA LYS A 62 -9.38 -8.21 -21.57
C LYS A 62 -10.81 -7.98 -22.07
N TYR A 63 -11.72 -7.57 -21.20
CA TYR A 63 -13.13 -7.39 -21.53
C TYR A 63 -13.69 -6.11 -20.93
N CYS A 64 -14.61 -5.44 -21.63
CA CYS A 64 -15.38 -4.34 -21.05
C CYS A 64 -16.10 -4.79 -19.77
N ASP A 65 -16.69 -5.98 -19.83
CA ASP A 65 -17.55 -6.54 -18.80
C ASP A 65 -17.66 -8.07 -18.92
N ARG A 66 -18.49 -8.64 -18.06
CA ARG A 66 -18.76 -10.07 -17.99
C ARG A 66 -19.52 -10.59 -19.20
N GLU A 67 -20.32 -9.76 -19.86
CA GLU A 67 -21.08 -10.18 -21.05
C GLU A 67 -20.11 -10.41 -22.22
N CYS A 68 -19.18 -9.49 -22.42
CA CYS A 68 -18.11 -9.64 -23.40
C CYS A 68 -17.25 -10.88 -23.14
N GLN A 69 -16.94 -11.18 -21.88
CA GLN A 69 -16.20 -12.39 -21.52
C GLN A 69 -16.99 -13.68 -21.82
N LYS A 70 -18.28 -13.73 -21.43
CA LYS A 70 -19.15 -14.89 -21.69
C LYS A 70 -19.31 -15.14 -23.19
N SER A 71 -19.49 -14.09 -23.97
CA SER A 71 -19.67 -14.19 -25.41
C SER A 71 -18.39 -14.61 -26.15
N HIS A 72 -17.21 -14.23 -25.63
CA HIS A 72 -15.93 -14.72 -26.16
C HIS A 72 -15.55 -16.11 -25.65
N TRP A 73 -16.24 -16.67 -24.64
CA TRP A 73 -15.81 -17.90 -23.97
C TRP A 73 -15.69 -19.11 -24.90
N SER A 74 -16.57 -19.25 -25.89
CA SER A 74 -16.54 -20.38 -26.84
C SER A 74 -15.25 -20.47 -27.64
N GLU A 75 -14.64 -19.33 -27.96
CA GLU A 75 -13.37 -19.21 -28.68
C GLU A 75 -12.20 -19.17 -27.68
N HIS A 76 -12.30 -18.33 -26.66
CA HIS A 76 -11.25 -18.11 -25.66
C HIS A 76 -10.87 -19.39 -24.88
N ARG A 77 -11.84 -20.25 -24.54
CA ARG A 77 -11.61 -21.44 -23.70
C ARG A 77 -10.53 -22.39 -24.24
N HIS A 78 -10.34 -22.42 -25.56
CA HIS A 78 -9.35 -23.28 -26.23
C HIS A 78 -7.91 -22.79 -26.03
N HIS A 79 -7.74 -21.52 -25.67
CA HIS A 79 -6.45 -20.87 -25.40
C HIS A 79 -6.36 -20.36 -23.96
N CYS A 80 -7.33 -20.73 -23.11
CA CYS A 80 -7.41 -20.33 -21.71
C CYS A 80 -6.67 -21.36 -20.83
N HIS A 81 -5.34 -21.31 -20.82
CA HIS A 81 -4.50 -22.24 -20.05
C HIS A 81 -4.08 -21.66 -18.68
N LYS A 82 -3.99 -22.53 -17.66
CA LYS A 82 -3.37 -22.22 -16.36
C LYS A 82 -1.84 -22.20 -16.51
N GLU A 83 -1.19 -21.31 -15.75
CA GLU A 83 0.22 -20.87 -15.78
C GLU A 83 1.32 -21.95 -15.65
N THR A 84 1.11 -23.23 -15.98
CA THR A 84 2.19 -24.23 -15.88
C THR A 84 3.13 -24.27 -17.07
N ASP A 85 2.85 -23.58 -18.18
CA ASP A 85 3.69 -23.66 -19.40
C ASP A 85 4.02 -22.31 -20.06
N ILE A 86 3.72 -21.19 -19.39
CA ILE A 86 4.08 -19.84 -19.87
C ILE A 86 5.21 -19.29 -19.02
N SER A 87 6.34 -20.00 -19.04
CA SER A 87 7.57 -19.61 -18.33
C SER A 87 8.28 -18.40 -18.95
N GLN A 88 7.72 -17.73 -19.96
CA GLN A 88 8.41 -16.65 -20.68
C GLN A 88 7.62 -15.37 -20.97
N LEU A 89 6.32 -15.22 -20.66
CA LEU A 89 5.56 -14.08 -21.25
C LEU A 89 4.72 -13.15 -20.36
N TYR A 90 4.62 -13.30 -19.04
CA TYR A 90 3.84 -12.32 -18.23
C TYR A 90 4.52 -11.94 -16.90
N LYS A 91 5.28 -10.83 -16.95
CA LYS A 91 5.69 -10.04 -15.79
C LYS A 91 4.69 -8.88 -15.63
N GLY A 92 3.98 -8.78 -14.50
CA GLY A 92 3.22 -7.57 -14.21
C GLY A 92 2.54 -7.54 -12.84
N GLY A 93 2.90 -6.55 -12.01
CA GLY A 93 2.15 -6.15 -10.81
C GLY A 93 2.97 -5.58 -9.62
N ARG A 94 3.52 -4.36 -9.69
CA ARG A 94 4.06 -3.58 -8.51
C ARG A 94 3.92 -2.06 -8.74
N MET A 95 3.64 -1.18 -7.76
CA MET A 95 4.22 -0.81 -6.44
C MET A 95 5.58 -0.09 -6.51
N VAL A 96 5.66 1.09 -5.87
CA VAL A 96 6.83 2.00 -5.78
C VAL A 96 7.64 1.74 -4.50
N GLU A 97 8.96 1.72 -4.62
CA GLU A 97 9.92 1.64 -3.50
C GLU A 97 10.30 3.05 -3.00
N MET A 98 10.42 3.19 -1.68
CA MET A 98 11.12 4.31 -1.02
C MET A 98 12.24 3.72 -0.14
N GLU A 99 13.48 4.17 -0.33
CA GLU A 99 14.69 3.73 0.40
C GLU A 99 14.77 4.41 1.78
N MET A 100 15.02 3.65 2.87
CA MET A 100 15.51 4.18 4.15
C MET A 100 16.43 3.19 4.91
N VAL A 101 17.45 3.76 5.58
CA VAL A 101 18.57 3.11 6.28
C VAL A 101 18.16 2.61 7.69
N PRO A 102 18.70 1.48 8.20
CA PRO A 102 18.46 1.05 9.58
C PRO A 102 19.59 1.48 10.52
N ASP A 103 19.23 1.78 11.78
CA ASP A 103 20.14 1.66 12.92
C ASP A 103 19.50 0.85 14.06
N THR A 104 20.38 0.24 14.83
CA THR A 104 20.23 -0.95 15.66
C THR A 104 19.74 -0.71 17.10
N GLU A 105 19.32 -1.83 17.70
CA GLU A 105 18.99 -2.07 19.12
C GLU A 105 17.64 -1.52 19.62
N PHE A 106 16.81 -2.41 20.21
CA PHE A 106 16.21 -2.27 21.54
C PHE A 106 15.36 -3.51 21.93
N LEU A 107 15.22 -3.64 23.26
CA LEU A 107 15.02 -4.80 24.12
C LEU A 107 13.75 -5.65 23.98
N GLU A 108 13.89 -6.90 24.43
CA GLU A 108 12.83 -7.84 24.79
C GLU A 108 12.09 -7.39 26.06
N ALA A 109 10.76 -7.29 25.98
CA ALA A 109 9.88 -7.29 27.14
C ALA A 109 8.60 -8.05 26.80
N SER A 110 8.09 -8.84 27.74
CA SER A 110 6.79 -9.50 27.64
C SER A 110 5.67 -8.46 27.58
N VAL A 111 4.89 -8.40 26.50
CA VAL A 111 4.00 -7.26 26.24
C VAL A 111 2.52 -7.62 26.42
N ASN A 112 1.90 -6.92 27.38
CA ASN A 112 0.44 -6.74 27.52
C ASN A 112 -0.09 -5.94 26.32
N GLU A 113 -1.31 -6.17 25.80
CA GLU A 113 -1.74 -5.57 24.51
C GLU A 113 -1.71 -4.02 24.47
N ASP A 114 -1.69 -3.36 25.63
CA ASP A 114 -1.59 -1.89 25.76
C ASP A 114 -0.16 -1.32 25.61
N PHE A 115 0.89 -2.15 25.67
CA PHE A 115 2.30 -1.73 25.48
C PHE A 115 2.81 -1.95 24.04
N LEU A 116 1.95 -2.41 23.11
CA LEU A 116 2.31 -2.63 21.70
C LEU A 116 2.51 -1.34 20.90
N PHE A 117 2.20 -0.19 21.49
CA PHE A 117 2.37 1.10 20.86
C PHE A 117 3.82 1.57 21.08
N LEU A 118 4.63 1.54 20.02
CA LEU A 118 5.82 2.38 20.01
C LEU A 118 5.33 3.82 20.21
N ASP A 119 5.78 4.43 21.30
CA ASP A 119 5.75 5.87 21.46
C ASP A 119 6.34 6.49 20.19
N LEU A 120 5.56 7.29 19.46
CA LEU A 120 6.01 7.88 18.19
C LEU A 120 7.28 8.72 18.42
N ASP A 121 7.40 9.30 19.61
CA ASP A 121 8.54 10.07 20.05
C ASP A 121 9.81 9.21 20.22
N LYS A 122 9.64 7.90 20.44
CA LYS A 122 10.73 6.91 20.52
C LYS A 122 10.91 6.11 19.23
N CYS A 123 10.20 6.48 18.16
CA CYS A 123 10.37 5.79 16.89
C CYS A 123 11.80 6.00 16.37
N PRO A 124 12.55 4.94 16.06
CA PRO A 124 13.89 5.08 15.45
C PRO A 124 13.85 5.83 14.11
N LYS A 125 12.67 5.91 13.49
CA LYS A 125 12.42 6.60 12.22
C LYS A 125 11.95 8.05 12.40
N ASN A 126 11.79 8.56 13.61
CA ASN A 126 11.19 9.89 13.84
C ASN A 126 12.01 11.05 13.22
N GLY A 127 13.30 10.83 12.95
CA GLY A 127 14.17 11.78 12.23
C GLY A 127 14.12 11.70 10.70
N TYR A 128 13.55 10.63 10.12
CA TYR A 128 13.46 10.41 8.67
C TYR A 128 12.02 10.47 8.15
N ASN A 129 11.07 10.01 8.97
CA ASN A 129 9.64 10.10 8.75
C ASN A 129 9.07 10.90 9.92
N ASP A 130 8.82 12.18 9.69
CA ASP A 130 8.18 13.02 10.71
C ASP A 130 6.73 12.55 10.90
N HIS A 131 6.52 11.75 11.94
CA HIS A 131 5.21 11.20 12.29
C HIS A 131 4.21 12.30 12.70
N ALA A 132 4.68 13.53 12.97
CA ALA A 132 3.79 14.67 13.20
C ALA A 132 2.93 15.00 11.97
N ASN A 133 3.39 14.64 10.76
CA ASN A 133 2.63 14.84 9.52
C ASN A 133 1.60 13.73 9.26
N PHE A 134 1.46 12.75 10.16
CA PHE A 134 0.50 11.65 9.99
C PHE A 134 -0.88 12.06 10.48
N ILE A 135 -1.79 12.22 9.53
CA ILE A 135 -3.15 12.70 9.79
C ILE A 135 -4.00 11.50 10.24
N ALA A 136 -4.72 11.63 11.35
CA ALA A 136 -5.68 10.59 11.73
C ALA A 136 -6.75 10.46 10.64
N VAL A 137 -7.14 9.23 10.26
CA VAL A 137 -8.14 9.04 9.20
C VAL A 137 -9.45 9.78 9.49
N LYS A 138 -9.86 9.86 10.77
CA LYS A 138 -11.06 10.59 11.22
C LYS A 138 -10.92 12.12 11.15
N GLU A 139 -9.70 12.63 11.15
CA GLU A 139 -9.38 14.07 11.08
C GLU A 139 -9.06 14.50 9.65
N PHE A 140 -8.94 13.56 8.72
CA PHE A 140 -8.60 13.86 7.33
C PHE A 140 -9.70 14.68 6.66
N THR A 141 -9.30 15.76 6.03
CA THR A 141 -10.18 16.69 5.32
C THR A 141 -9.52 17.14 4.04
N LEU A 142 -10.32 17.75 3.15
CA LEU A 142 -9.86 18.35 1.91
C LEU A 142 -8.65 19.30 2.11
N GLN A 143 -8.55 20.01 3.24
CA GLN A 143 -7.48 20.98 3.45
C GLN A 143 -6.10 20.35 3.67
N HIS A 144 -6.05 19.08 4.04
CA HIS A 144 -4.81 18.32 4.16
C HIS A 144 -4.20 17.98 2.80
N LEU A 145 -4.96 18.11 1.71
CA LEU A 145 -4.44 17.84 0.37
C LEU A 145 -3.56 19.00 -0.13
N PRO A 146 -2.45 18.68 -0.82
CA PRO A 146 -1.68 19.65 -1.62
C PRO A 146 -2.59 20.40 -2.59
N LYS A 147 -2.32 21.69 -2.82
CA LYS A 147 -3.20 22.60 -3.59
C LYS A 147 -3.51 22.05 -4.98
N GLU A 148 -2.55 21.35 -5.59
CA GLU A 148 -2.59 20.78 -6.93
C GLU A 148 -3.65 19.68 -7.08
N ILE A 149 -3.90 18.94 -6.00
CA ILE A 149 -4.82 17.80 -5.94
C ILE A 149 -5.95 18.02 -4.93
N ARG A 150 -6.11 19.24 -4.43
CA ARG A 150 -7.13 19.64 -3.45
C ARG A 150 -8.51 19.70 -4.09
N HIS A 151 -9.04 18.55 -4.45
CA HIS A 151 -10.37 18.38 -5.01
C HIS A 151 -11.20 17.46 -4.12
N LYS A 152 -12.51 17.75 -3.99
CA LYS A 152 -13.41 16.94 -3.17
C LYS A 152 -13.39 15.45 -3.59
N CYS A 153 -13.43 15.18 -4.89
CA CYS A 153 -13.37 13.82 -5.42
C CYS A 153 -12.09 13.06 -5.02
N VAL A 154 -10.95 13.76 -4.89
CA VAL A 154 -9.69 13.15 -4.40
C VAL A 154 -9.80 12.79 -2.93
N ALA A 155 -10.32 13.70 -2.10
CA ALA A 155 -10.53 13.43 -0.69
C ALA A 155 -11.54 12.27 -0.48
N ASP A 156 -12.64 12.26 -1.23
CA ASP A 156 -13.64 11.20 -1.20
C ASP A 156 -13.02 9.84 -1.58
N TYR A 157 -12.20 9.80 -2.64
CA TYR A 157 -11.50 8.59 -3.05
C TYR A 157 -10.48 8.09 -2.02
N ILE A 158 -9.67 8.99 -1.44
CA ILE A 158 -8.71 8.60 -0.38
C ILE A 158 -9.45 8.04 0.84
N LEU A 159 -10.56 8.66 1.24
CA LEU A 159 -11.37 8.15 2.35
C LEU A 159 -12.00 6.80 2.02
N ALA A 160 -12.51 6.60 0.80
CA ALA A 160 -13.03 5.30 0.35
C ALA A 160 -11.93 4.22 0.33
N GLU A 161 -10.76 4.54 -0.23
CA GLU A 161 -9.57 3.68 -0.24
C GLU A 161 -9.11 3.34 1.20
N SER A 162 -9.19 4.30 2.13
CA SER A 162 -8.78 4.08 3.53
C SER A 162 -9.59 3.01 4.25
N LYS A 163 -10.84 2.77 3.84
CA LYS A 163 -11.69 1.72 4.40
C LYS A 163 -11.20 0.32 4.02
N THR A 164 -10.39 0.20 2.96
CA THR A 164 -9.78 -1.07 2.54
C THR A 164 -8.52 -1.45 3.32
N THR A 165 -7.95 -0.50 4.05
CA THR A 165 -6.75 -0.71 4.86
C THR A 165 -7.12 -1.39 6.17
N VAL A 166 -6.42 -2.48 6.48
CA VAL A 166 -6.58 -3.29 7.70
C VAL A 166 -5.29 -3.31 8.50
N ARG A 167 -5.38 -3.59 9.80
CA ARG A 167 -4.22 -3.86 10.65
C ARG A 167 -4.00 -5.36 10.75
N VAL A 168 -2.78 -5.81 10.48
CA VAL A 168 -2.39 -7.23 10.59
C VAL A 168 -1.55 -7.39 11.85
N LEU A 169 -1.87 -8.36 12.69
CA LEU A 169 -1.15 -8.68 13.92
C LEU A 169 -0.64 -10.12 13.86
N VAL A 170 0.67 -10.29 13.67
CA VAL A 170 1.33 -11.59 13.64
C VAL A 170 1.87 -11.89 15.04
N LYS A 171 1.24 -12.81 15.78
CA LYS A 171 1.54 -13.08 17.20
C LYS A 171 2.64 -14.13 17.43
N TRP A 172 3.33 -14.51 16.37
CA TRP A 172 4.37 -15.52 16.40
C TRP A 172 5.44 -15.26 15.34
N THR A 173 6.66 -15.67 15.63
CA THR A 173 7.74 -15.68 14.65
C THR A 173 8.16 -17.11 14.39
N SER A 174 8.02 -17.56 13.15
CA SER A 174 8.34 -18.93 12.76
C SER A 174 9.80 -19.26 13.02
N LYS A 175 10.05 -20.50 13.46
CA LYS A 175 11.42 -21.02 13.62
C LYS A 175 12.15 -21.17 12.28
N ASN A 176 11.41 -21.23 11.17
CA ASN A 176 11.94 -21.45 9.83
C ASN A 176 12.35 -20.16 9.12
N ARG A 177 12.20 -18.98 9.74
CA ARG A 177 12.65 -17.73 9.12
C ARG A 177 14.14 -17.79 8.75
N PRO A 178 14.58 -17.30 7.59
CA PRO A 178 16.00 -17.29 7.20
C PRO A 178 16.85 -16.41 8.11
N GLU A 179 18.16 -16.67 8.21
CA GLU A 179 19.07 -15.86 9.05
C GLU A 179 19.22 -14.42 8.57
N THR A 180 19.04 -14.21 7.27
CA THR A 180 19.05 -12.89 6.64
C THR A 180 17.80 -12.06 6.93
N ASP A 181 16.76 -12.64 7.55
CA ASP A 181 15.52 -11.93 7.86
C ASP A 181 15.67 -11.06 9.11
N ALA A 182 15.11 -9.84 9.08
CA ALA A 182 15.17 -8.91 10.21
C ALA A 182 14.53 -9.46 11.50
N CYS A 183 13.61 -10.42 11.38
CA CYS A 183 12.92 -11.08 12.48
C CYS A 183 13.59 -12.42 12.85
N ALA A 184 14.72 -12.80 12.25
CA ALA A 184 15.45 -14.04 12.57
C ALA A 184 15.83 -14.15 14.05
N ARG A 185 16.12 -13.01 14.70
CA ARG A 185 16.40 -12.95 16.14
C ARG A 185 15.20 -13.26 17.03
N CYS A 186 13.98 -13.14 16.51
CA CYS A 186 12.74 -13.34 17.25
C CYS A 186 12.14 -14.73 17.05
N ARG A 187 12.80 -15.66 16.35
CA ARG A 187 12.29 -17.00 16.06
C ARG A 187 11.80 -17.71 17.31
N GLY A 188 10.62 -18.33 17.23
CA GLY A 188 10.02 -19.07 18.34
C GLY A 188 9.47 -18.20 19.47
N THR A 189 9.45 -16.88 19.32
CA THR A 189 8.87 -15.97 20.30
C THR A 189 7.41 -15.63 19.99
N ARG A 190 6.67 -15.20 21.02
CA ARG A 190 5.29 -14.71 20.93
C ARG A 190 5.20 -13.18 20.82
N ASN A 191 6.30 -12.53 20.44
CA ASN A 191 6.35 -11.09 20.26
C ASN A 191 5.44 -10.71 19.08
N THR A 192 4.40 -9.91 19.36
CA THR A 192 3.44 -9.52 18.34
C THR A 192 4.05 -8.47 17.43
N ARG A 193 4.02 -8.75 16.14
CA ARG A 193 4.44 -7.82 15.08
C ARG A 193 3.19 -7.27 14.39
N THR A 194 3.21 -5.99 14.10
CA THR A 194 2.08 -5.31 13.46
C THR A 194 2.45 -4.84 12.07
N ALA A 195 1.50 -4.90 11.15
CA ALA A 195 1.64 -4.33 9.82
C ALA A 195 0.33 -3.74 9.32
N SER A 196 0.44 -3.07 8.18
CA SER A 196 -0.72 -2.69 7.38
C SER A 196 -0.98 -3.75 6.33
N GLY A 197 -2.25 -3.99 6.06
CA GLY A 197 -2.68 -4.77 4.91
C GLY A 197 -3.79 -4.06 4.15
N LYS A 198 -4.12 -4.59 2.99
CA LYS A 198 -5.28 -4.17 2.21
C LYS A 198 -6.15 -5.38 1.90
N PHE A 199 -7.45 -5.27 2.08
CA PHE A 199 -8.34 -6.33 1.63
C PHE A 199 -8.62 -6.22 0.13
N VAL A 200 -8.77 -7.37 -0.50
CA VAL A 200 -9.21 -7.57 -1.88
C VAL A 200 -10.36 -8.55 -1.81
N LEU A 201 -11.54 -8.10 -2.23
CA LEU A 201 -12.75 -8.92 -2.26
C LEU A 201 -13.08 -9.23 -3.71
N ASP A 202 -13.00 -10.51 -4.07
CA ASP A 202 -13.38 -11.00 -5.38
C ASP A 202 -14.69 -11.79 -5.25
N ASN A 203 -15.59 -11.69 -6.24
CA ASN A 203 -16.82 -12.50 -6.33
C ASN A 203 -17.59 -12.67 -4.99
N PRO A 204 -18.10 -11.58 -4.38
CA PRO A 204 -18.71 -11.62 -3.05
C PRO A 204 -19.91 -12.59 -2.95
N ASP A 205 -20.67 -12.76 -4.04
CA ASP A 205 -21.79 -13.71 -4.12
C ASP A 205 -21.38 -15.19 -4.03
N SER A 206 -20.09 -15.48 -4.30
CA SER A 206 -19.56 -16.85 -4.33
C SER A 206 -18.91 -17.18 -3.00
N PHE A 207 -19.74 -17.49 -2.00
CA PHE A 207 -19.26 -17.91 -0.68
C PHE A 207 -19.81 -19.27 -0.25
N GLN A 208 -19.14 -19.88 0.72
CA GLN A 208 -19.60 -21.10 1.39
C GLN A 208 -19.70 -20.86 2.89
N VAL A 209 -20.70 -21.45 3.53
CA VAL A 209 -20.80 -21.46 5.00
C VAL A 209 -20.19 -22.74 5.52
N LYS A 210 -19.18 -22.63 6.38
CA LYS A 210 -18.49 -23.77 6.99
C LYS A 210 -18.29 -23.58 8.49
N ASP A 211 -17.97 -24.66 9.19
CA ASP A 211 -17.63 -24.57 10.60
C ASP A 211 -16.32 -23.80 10.81
N CYS A 212 -16.23 -23.02 11.87
CA CYS A 212 -15.06 -22.20 12.13
C CYS A 212 -13.81 -23.08 12.36
N PRO A 213 -12.73 -22.89 11.58
CA PRO A 213 -11.52 -23.68 11.72
C PRO A 213 -10.62 -23.23 12.87
N ILE A 214 -11.02 -22.20 13.64
CA ILE A 214 -10.19 -21.54 14.66
C ILE A 214 -10.48 -22.15 16.05
N PRO A 215 -9.56 -22.94 16.65
CA PRO A 215 -9.84 -23.71 17.87
C PRO A 215 -10.17 -22.86 19.11
N HIS A 216 -9.65 -21.64 19.18
CA HIS A 216 -9.86 -20.70 20.29
C HIS A 216 -10.39 -19.34 19.79
N CYS A 217 -11.37 -19.39 18.89
CA CYS A 217 -11.97 -18.19 18.31
C CYS A 217 -12.61 -17.29 19.38
N HIS A 218 -12.36 -15.98 19.29
CA HIS A 218 -12.99 -15.00 20.18
C HIS A 218 -14.53 -14.99 20.11
N ARG A 219 -15.10 -15.40 18.96
CA ARG A 219 -16.55 -15.47 18.75
C ARG A 219 -17.22 -16.63 19.49
N ILE A 220 -16.48 -17.60 20.04
CA ILE A 220 -17.08 -18.72 20.81
C ILE A 220 -17.96 -18.21 21.96
N LYS A 221 -17.56 -17.11 22.61
CA LYS A 221 -18.34 -16.50 23.71
C LYS A 221 -19.73 -16.03 23.27
N ASN A 222 -19.87 -15.59 22.02
CA ASN A 222 -21.10 -14.96 21.51
C ASN A 222 -21.90 -15.90 20.60
N LEU A 223 -21.23 -16.75 19.82
CA LEU A 223 -21.83 -17.62 18.80
C LEU A 223 -21.79 -19.12 19.17
N GLY A 224 -21.13 -19.48 20.27
CA GLY A 224 -20.97 -20.87 20.71
C GLY A 224 -19.77 -21.60 20.07
N PRO A 225 -19.47 -22.84 20.52
CA PRO A 225 -18.27 -23.58 20.11
C PRO A 225 -18.30 -24.06 18.65
N ASN A 226 -19.49 -24.36 18.10
CA ASN A 226 -19.66 -24.86 16.72
C ASN A 226 -20.19 -23.76 15.78
N HIS A 227 -19.76 -22.52 16.00
CA HIS A 227 -20.18 -21.40 15.18
C HIS A 227 -19.64 -21.52 13.75
N LYS A 228 -20.35 -20.88 12.82
CA LYS A 228 -20.04 -20.94 11.40
C LYS A 228 -19.32 -19.68 10.95
N ILE A 229 -18.58 -19.81 9.86
CA ILE A 229 -17.95 -18.70 9.14
C ILE A 229 -18.43 -18.71 7.70
N ILE A 230 -18.34 -17.53 7.08
CA ILE A 230 -18.53 -17.35 5.66
C ILE A 230 -17.14 -17.38 5.01
N GLU A 231 -16.91 -18.36 4.15
CA GLU A 231 -15.74 -18.42 3.29
C GLU A 231 -16.06 -17.78 1.94
N ALA A 232 -15.78 -16.48 1.85
CA ALA A 232 -15.78 -15.72 0.59
C ALA A 232 -14.37 -15.67 -0.01
N ASP A 233 -14.24 -15.18 -1.25
CA ASP A 233 -12.93 -14.89 -1.86
C ASP A 233 -12.39 -13.52 -1.38
N LEU A 234 -12.25 -13.41 -0.06
CA LEU A 234 -11.66 -12.27 0.64
C LEU A 234 -10.20 -12.57 0.96
N LYS A 235 -9.30 -11.79 0.36
CA LYS A 235 -7.85 -11.90 0.55
C LYS A 235 -7.32 -10.64 1.22
N ILE A 236 -6.35 -10.78 2.10
CA ILE A 236 -5.55 -9.68 2.64
C ILE A 236 -4.18 -9.70 1.99
N PHE A 237 -3.78 -8.56 1.46
CA PHE A 237 -2.46 -8.28 0.95
C PHE A 237 -1.60 -7.61 2.02
N THR A 238 -0.38 -8.10 2.26
CA THR A 238 0.64 -7.45 3.10
C THR A 238 2.05 -7.83 2.63
N ASN A 239 3.08 -7.48 3.40
CA ASN A 239 4.46 -7.78 3.08
C ASN A 239 4.90 -9.18 3.53
N LYS A 240 5.78 -9.82 2.76
CA LYS A 240 6.28 -11.17 3.07
C LYS A 240 7.24 -11.16 4.27
N HIS A 241 8.02 -10.09 4.45
CA HIS A 241 8.83 -9.94 5.65
C HIS A 241 7.97 -9.78 6.93
N VAL A 242 6.71 -9.36 6.82
CA VAL A 242 5.77 -9.34 7.95
C VAL A 242 5.26 -10.74 8.24
N LEU A 243 4.75 -11.44 7.22
CA LEU A 243 4.15 -12.76 7.34
C LEU A 243 4.86 -13.74 6.40
N TYR A 244 5.63 -14.65 6.99
CA TYR A 244 6.58 -15.48 6.24
C TYR A 244 6.01 -16.82 5.78
N ASP A 245 5.34 -17.55 6.68
CA ASP A 245 4.85 -18.91 6.43
C ASP A 245 3.54 -19.21 7.16
N GLU A 246 3.06 -20.45 6.98
CA GLU A 246 1.84 -20.99 7.59
C GLU A 246 1.91 -21.06 9.13
N ASP A 247 3.09 -21.23 9.72
CA ASP A 247 3.24 -21.28 11.18
C ASP A 247 2.97 -19.90 11.83
N GLU A 248 3.36 -18.83 11.14
CA GLU A 248 2.98 -17.46 11.52
C GLU A 248 1.51 -17.16 11.21
N LEU A 249 1.01 -17.62 10.06
CA LEU A 249 -0.37 -17.41 9.62
C LEU A 249 -1.37 -17.91 10.66
N ASN A 250 -1.16 -19.11 11.19
CA ASN A 250 -2.04 -19.74 12.18
C ASN A 250 -2.18 -18.94 13.48
N ARG A 251 -1.33 -17.93 13.70
CA ARG A 251 -1.35 -17.03 14.87
C ARG A 251 -1.45 -15.57 14.44
N THR A 252 -2.05 -15.33 13.27
CA THR A 252 -2.26 -14.00 12.71
C THR A 252 -3.71 -13.57 12.84
N GLU A 253 -3.90 -12.37 13.39
CA GLU A 253 -5.20 -11.69 13.50
C GLU A 253 -5.23 -10.51 12.52
N VAL A 254 -6.43 -10.21 12.03
CA VAL A 254 -6.69 -9.05 11.18
C VAL A 254 -7.77 -8.20 11.81
N ASP A 255 -7.45 -6.93 11.99
CA ASP A 255 -8.30 -5.91 12.55
C ASP A 255 -8.81 -5.01 11.42
N PHE A 256 -10.08 -5.13 11.10
CA PHE A 256 -10.81 -4.25 10.21
C PHE A 256 -11.27 -3.01 10.98
N PHE A 257 -11.22 -1.85 10.31
CA PHE A 257 -11.76 -0.59 10.82
C PHE A 257 -11.11 -0.07 12.13
N TYR A 258 -9.82 -0.36 12.34
CA TYR A 258 -9.07 0.17 13.49
C TYR A 258 -8.68 1.66 13.32
N ASP A 259 -9.66 2.55 13.45
CA ASP A 259 -9.51 3.97 13.10
C ASP A 259 -9.21 4.88 14.31
N SER A 260 -9.42 4.40 15.54
CA SER A 260 -9.16 5.16 16.77
C SER A 260 -8.78 4.25 17.95
N LYS A 261 -8.13 4.84 18.96
CA LYS A 261 -7.65 4.13 20.17
C LYS A 261 -8.78 3.49 20.99
N ASP A 262 -9.98 4.08 20.93
CA ASP A 262 -11.19 3.56 21.56
C ASP A 262 -11.72 2.26 20.90
N LYS A 263 -11.13 1.85 19.76
CA LYS A 263 -11.50 0.64 18.99
C LYS A 263 -12.98 0.62 18.57
N VAL A 264 -13.63 1.78 18.45
CA VAL A 264 -15.03 1.87 18.02
C VAL A 264 -15.19 1.34 16.60
N GLY A 265 -16.06 0.34 16.42
CA GLY A 265 -16.34 -0.28 15.13
C GLY A 265 -15.27 -1.27 14.64
N LEU A 266 -14.26 -1.58 15.47
CA LEU A 266 -13.24 -2.58 15.19
C LEU A 266 -13.89 -3.96 15.01
N VAL A 267 -13.56 -4.64 13.91
CA VAL A 267 -13.94 -6.04 13.69
C VAL A 267 -12.68 -6.88 13.56
N LYS A 268 -12.57 -7.93 14.37
CA LYS A 268 -11.42 -8.82 14.42
C LYS A 268 -11.74 -10.12 13.69
N GLU A 269 -10.81 -10.56 12.84
CA GLU A 269 -10.88 -11.82 12.10
C GLU A 269 -9.53 -12.55 12.12
N TYR A 270 -9.48 -13.78 11.63
CA TYR A 270 -8.31 -14.65 11.68
C TYR A 270 -7.84 -15.06 10.29
N ALA A 271 -6.52 -15.13 10.11
CA ALA A 271 -5.94 -15.64 8.88
C ALA A 271 -6.08 -17.17 8.79
N THR A 272 -6.29 -17.72 7.58
CA THR A 272 -6.61 -19.17 7.41
C THR A 272 -5.87 -19.89 6.29
N GLN A 273 -5.45 -19.19 5.24
CA GLN A 273 -4.72 -19.82 4.13
C GLN A 273 -3.74 -18.83 3.50
N LEU A 274 -2.47 -19.21 3.36
CA LEU A 274 -1.48 -18.42 2.61
C LEU A 274 -1.57 -18.76 1.12
N PHE A 275 -1.38 -17.76 0.27
CA PHE A 275 -1.24 -17.95 -1.17
C PHE A 275 0.21 -17.83 -1.61
N TYR A 276 0.58 -18.62 -2.61
CA TYR A 276 1.91 -18.53 -3.20
C TYR A 276 2.15 -17.15 -3.83
N THR A 277 3.31 -16.58 -3.56
CA THR A 277 3.81 -15.38 -4.22
C THR A 277 5.23 -15.59 -4.73
N LYS A 278 5.60 -14.85 -5.78
CA LYS A 278 6.94 -14.94 -6.39
C LYS A 278 8.02 -14.71 -5.31
N PRO A 279 9.07 -15.55 -5.20
CA PRO A 279 10.09 -15.43 -4.16
C PRO A 279 10.80 -14.06 -4.11
N SER A 280 11.00 -13.44 -5.27
CA SER A 280 11.58 -12.10 -5.43
C SER A 280 10.62 -10.95 -5.06
N SER A 281 9.41 -11.27 -4.60
CA SER A 281 8.41 -10.31 -4.18
C SER A 281 8.29 -10.30 -2.67
N ASP A 282 8.42 -9.12 -2.08
CA ASP A 282 8.06 -8.90 -0.67
C ASP A 282 6.54 -8.75 -0.48
N LYS A 283 5.76 -9.51 -1.25
CA LYS A 283 4.29 -9.47 -1.23
C LYS A 283 3.79 -10.82 -0.78
N THR A 284 2.76 -10.83 0.05
CA THR A 284 2.04 -12.04 0.41
C THR A 284 0.55 -11.77 0.45
N PHE A 285 -0.23 -12.80 0.13
CA PHE A 285 -1.68 -12.77 0.19
C PHE A 285 -2.14 -13.92 1.07
N PHE A 286 -3.18 -13.69 1.85
CA PHE A 286 -3.79 -14.74 2.65
C PHE A 286 -5.30 -14.56 2.78
N LYS A 287 -6.04 -15.66 2.95
CA LYS A 287 -7.46 -15.62 3.28
C LYS A 287 -7.68 -15.32 4.76
N VAL A 288 -8.83 -14.72 5.04
CA VAL A 288 -9.31 -14.47 6.40
C VAL A 288 -10.68 -15.10 6.62
N THR A 289 -11.01 -15.38 7.87
CA THR A 289 -12.36 -15.75 8.29
C THR A 289 -13.31 -14.54 8.20
N ILE A 290 -14.60 -14.83 8.04
CA ILE A 290 -15.68 -13.86 8.18
C ILE A 290 -16.71 -14.50 9.10
N HIS A 291 -16.82 -14.01 10.33
CA HIS A 291 -17.77 -14.55 11.31
C HIS A 291 -19.15 -13.90 11.23
N ASP A 292 -19.26 -12.80 10.49
CA ASP A 292 -20.44 -11.94 10.47
C ASP A 292 -20.84 -11.63 9.03
N GLU A 293 -22.09 -11.89 8.69
CA GLU A 293 -22.61 -11.56 7.37
C GLU A 293 -22.60 -10.04 7.13
N GLU A 294 -22.83 -9.25 8.19
CA GLU A 294 -22.77 -7.79 8.12
C GLU A 294 -21.37 -7.30 7.70
N LEU A 295 -20.31 -8.00 8.13
CA LEU A 295 -18.96 -7.67 7.69
C LEU A 295 -18.81 -7.87 6.18
N LEU A 296 -19.29 -8.98 5.61
CA LEU A 296 -19.18 -9.24 4.18
C LEU A 296 -19.92 -8.18 3.35
N HIS A 297 -21.18 -7.89 3.69
CA HIS A 297 -21.97 -6.84 3.03
C HIS A 297 -21.30 -5.47 3.14
N ARG A 298 -20.71 -5.16 4.29
CA ARG A 298 -19.97 -3.90 4.51
C ARG A 298 -18.72 -3.83 3.64
N LEU A 299 -17.96 -4.92 3.50
CA LEU A 299 -16.76 -4.96 2.66
C LEU A 299 -17.11 -4.82 1.17
N GLU A 300 -18.20 -5.44 0.73
CA GLU A 300 -18.72 -5.29 -0.64
C GLU A 300 -19.13 -3.84 -0.93
N GLN A 301 -19.89 -3.21 -0.01
CA GLN A 301 -20.24 -1.80 -0.16
C GLN A 301 -19.01 -0.90 -0.24
N ILE A 302 -17.97 -1.18 0.56
CA ILE A 302 -16.71 -0.43 0.52
C ILE A 302 -16.03 -0.56 -0.85
N ASP A 303 -15.99 -1.75 -1.43
CA ASP A 303 -15.36 -1.95 -2.74
C ASP A 303 -16.12 -1.22 -3.86
N ASN A 304 -17.46 -1.26 -3.80
CA ASN A 304 -18.35 -0.51 -4.70
C ASN A 304 -18.16 1.01 -4.55
N ASP A 305 -18.18 1.53 -3.32
CA ASP A 305 -17.98 2.96 -3.02
C ASP A 305 -16.61 3.45 -3.52
N LYS A 306 -15.56 2.68 -3.27
CA LYS A 306 -14.19 2.98 -3.73
C LYS A 306 -14.13 3.01 -5.25
N SER A 307 -14.73 2.02 -5.92
CA SER A 307 -14.78 1.96 -7.38
C SER A 307 -15.53 3.17 -7.95
N ALA A 308 -16.69 3.50 -7.40
CA ALA A 308 -17.45 4.69 -7.79
C ALA A 308 -16.66 5.99 -7.56
N ALA A 309 -16.00 6.13 -6.42
CA ALA A 309 -15.17 7.29 -6.11
C ALA A 309 -13.99 7.44 -7.08
N PHE A 310 -13.35 6.33 -7.47
CA PHE A 310 -12.31 6.32 -8.49
C PHE A 310 -12.84 6.80 -9.85
N TRP A 311 -14.00 6.30 -10.28
CA TRP A 311 -14.63 6.69 -11.55
C TRP A 311 -15.03 8.16 -11.62
N ASN A 312 -15.24 8.79 -10.47
CA ASN A 312 -15.52 10.22 -10.37
C ASN A 312 -14.27 11.11 -10.46
N LEU A 313 -13.06 10.55 -10.56
CA LEU A 313 -11.82 11.33 -10.68
C LEU A 313 -11.61 11.78 -12.14
N PRO A 314 -11.54 13.11 -12.40
CA PRO A 314 -11.21 13.59 -13.73
C PRO A 314 -9.80 13.17 -14.14
N SER A 315 -9.59 12.85 -15.41
CA SER A 315 -8.29 12.43 -15.95
C SER A 315 -7.16 13.44 -15.69
N GLN A 316 -7.48 14.75 -15.72
CA GLN A 316 -6.53 15.81 -15.39
C GLN A 316 -6.10 15.78 -13.92
N VAL A 317 -7.01 15.40 -13.01
CA VAL A 317 -6.72 15.28 -11.58
C VAL A 317 -5.87 14.04 -11.32
N LEU A 318 -6.21 12.90 -11.94
CA LEU A 318 -5.40 11.68 -11.87
C LEU A 318 -3.94 11.91 -12.29
N ARG A 319 -3.71 12.67 -13.37
CA ARG A 319 -2.35 13.03 -13.82
C ARG A 319 -1.59 13.91 -12.82
N LYS A 320 -2.28 14.76 -12.06
CA LYS A 320 -1.63 15.57 -11.01
C LYS A 320 -1.34 14.71 -9.78
N MET A 321 -2.24 13.79 -9.45
CA MET A 321 -2.09 12.88 -8.33
C MET A 321 -0.90 11.92 -8.51
N SER A 322 -0.46 11.59 -9.72
CA SER A 322 0.72 10.75 -9.94
C SER A 322 2.04 11.37 -9.46
N ALA A 323 2.07 12.68 -9.18
CA ALA A 323 3.22 13.35 -8.56
C ALA A 323 3.30 13.16 -7.03
N PHE A 324 2.29 12.53 -6.43
CA PHE A 324 2.16 12.35 -4.99
C PHE A 324 2.11 10.86 -4.61
N ALA A 325 2.73 10.54 -3.49
CA ALA A 325 2.58 9.27 -2.81
C ALA A 325 1.62 9.48 -1.62
N ILE A 326 0.51 8.75 -1.63
CA ILE A 326 -0.48 8.80 -0.55
C ILE A 326 -0.45 7.45 0.16
N VAL A 327 0.00 7.45 1.42
CA VAL A 327 0.15 6.22 2.22
C VAL A 327 -0.98 6.18 3.23
N ILE A 328 -1.71 5.06 3.25
CA ILE A 328 -2.73 4.77 4.25
C ILE A 328 -2.28 3.52 5.01
N SER A 329 -2.07 3.66 6.32
CA SER A 329 -1.42 2.61 7.10
C SER A 329 -1.78 2.65 8.58
N HIS A 330 -1.44 1.58 9.28
CA HIS A 330 -1.37 1.47 10.73
C HIS A 330 0.09 1.59 11.16
N PRO A 331 0.65 2.80 11.27
CA PRO A 331 2.06 2.99 11.59
C PRO A 331 2.36 2.40 12.97
N HIS A 332 3.31 1.47 13.05
CA HIS A 332 3.61 0.72 14.29
C HIS A 332 2.39 0.06 14.94
N GLY A 333 1.38 -0.30 14.13
CA GLY A 333 0.14 -0.88 14.63
C GLY A 333 -0.79 0.10 15.32
N MET A 334 -0.53 1.41 15.24
CA MET A 334 -1.38 2.49 15.76
C MET A 334 -2.68 2.62 14.94
N PRO A 335 -3.68 3.37 15.44
CA PRO A 335 -4.87 3.69 14.67
C PRO A 335 -4.54 4.25 13.29
N LYS A 336 -5.38 3.96 12.31
CA LYS A 336 -5.14 4.28 10.89
C LYS A 336 -4.78 5.75 10.68
N LYS A 337 -3.71 5.96 9.93
CA LYS A 337 -3.20 7.29 9.54
C LYS A 337 -3.08 7.41 8.03
N ILE A 338 -3.14 8.65 7.56
CA ILE A 338 -2.85 9.06 6.20
C ILE A 338 -1.61 9.94 6.22
N SER A 339 -0.67 9.68 5.31
CA SER A 339 0.45 10.58 5.03
C SER A 339 0.56 10.84 3.53
N ILE A 340 1.04 12.03 3.18
CA ILE A 340 1.12 12.50 1.80
C ILE A 340 2.51 13.05 1.59
N GLY A 341 3.17 12.57 0.53
CA GLY A 341 4.49 13.04 0.10
C GLY A 341 4.56 13.21 -1.40
N HIS A 342 5.66 13.77 -1.88
CA HIS A 342 5.97 13.79 -3.30
C HIS A 342 6.66 12.50 -3.73
N VAL A 343 6.34 12.02 -4.94
CA VAL A 343 7.10 10.93 -5.55
C VAL A 343 8.47 11.47 -5.92
N VAL A 344 9.53 10.93 -5.31
CA VAL A 344 10.92 11.37 -5.55
C VAL A 344 11.54 10.62 -6.73
N ARG A 345 11.36 9.31 -6.79
CA ARG A 345 11.89 8.45 -7.84
C ARG A 345 10.91 7.30 -8.11
N VAL A 346 10.76 6.97 -9.39
CA VAL A 346 10.16 5.71 -9.82
C VAL A 346 11.31 4.87 -10.35
N THR A 347 11.61 3.74 -9.71
CA THR A 347 12.68 2.83 -10.16
C THR A 347 12.19 1.96 -11.31
N GLU A 348 13.04 1.78 -12.33
CA GLU A 348 12.70 1.06 -13.57
C GLU A 348 12.63 -0.46 -13.41
N GLU A 349 12.96 -1.00 -12.23
CA GLU A 349 13.06 -2.45 -12.00
C GLU A 349 11.74 -3.23 -12.16
N ASN A 350 10.64 -2.55 -12.51
CA ASN A 350 9.36 -3.15 -12.84
C ASN A 350 8.61 -2.43 -13.98
N LEU A 351 9.29 -1.66 -14.84
CA LEU A 351 8.67 -0.99 -15.99
C LEU A 351 8.66 -1.92 -17.22
N THR A 352 7.47 -2.36 -17.63
CA THR A 352 7.24 -2.77 -19.03
C THR A 352 6.85 -1.53 -19.86
N ASP A 353 6.96 -1.61 -21.18
CA ASP A 353 6.47 -0.55 -22.09
C ASP A 353 4.99 -0.18 -21.82
N GLU A 354 4.18 -1.14 -21.33
CA GLU A 354 2.80 -0.91 -20.88
C GLU A 354 2.69 -0.11 -19.57
N THR A 355 3.66 -0.24 -18.66
CA THR A 355 3.65 0.43 -17.35
C THR A 355 4.14 1.88 -17.47
N ILE A 356 5.06 2.13 -18.41
CA ILE A 356 5.50 3.46 -18.84
C ILE A 356 4.33 4.24 -19.46
N ALA A 357 3.42 3.56 -20.15
CA ALA A 357 2.24 4.18 -20.74
C ALA A 357 1.10 4.48 -19.74
N ASN A 358 1.05 3.82 -18.56
CA ASN A 358 -0.11 3.88 -17.66
C ASN A 358 0.28 3.89 -16.15
N PRO A 359 0.67 5.03 -15.55
CA PRO A 359 0.91 5.11 -14.11
C PRO A 359 -0.39 5.42 -13.31
N PRO A 360 -0.96 4.50 -12.51
CA PRO A 360 -1.98 4.85 -11.53
C PRO A 360 -1.37 5.65 -10.37
N CYS A 361 -2.21 6.41 -9.67
CA CYS A 361 -1.84 7.06 -8.41
C CYS A 361 -1.23 6.03 -7.45
N VAL A 362 -0.02 6.31 -7.00
CA VAL A 362 0.74 5.38 -6.19
C VAL A 362 0.24 5.47 -4.75
N PHE A 363 -0.64 4.55 -4.38
CA PHE A 363 -0.88 4.23 -2.98
C PHE A 363 0.17 3.23 -2.54
N THR A 364 1.21 3.71 -1.85
CA THR A 364 2.24 2.86 -1.28
C THR A 364 1.86 2.45 0.14
N PHE A 365 2.20 1.22 0.50
CA PHE A 365 2.13 0.72 1.87
C PHE A 365 3.57 0.63 2.38
N SER A 366 3.90 1.41 3.43
CA SER A 366 5.26 1.44 3.94
C SER A 366 5.52 0.29 4.90
N SER A 367 6.37 -0.64 4.49
CA SER A 367 7.39 -1.23 5.36
C SER A 367 8.44 -1.85 4.45
N THR A 368 9.61 -1.23 4.31
CA THR A 368 10.76 -1.86 3.66
C THR A 368 12.03 -1.52 4.44
N LYS A 369 12.96 -2.48 4.44
CA LYS A 369 14.35 -2.39 4.91
C LYS A 369 15.25 -2.56 3.68
N ASP A 370 16.30 -1.76 3.58
CA ASP A 370 17.36 -1.91 2.57
C ASP A 370 18.23 -3.14 2.88
N ASN A 371 18.73 -3.76 1.82
CA ASN A 371 19.69 -4.85 1.83
C ASN A 371 20.80 -4.47 0.85
N ARG A 372 21.91 -3.94 1.36
CA ARG A 372 23.16 -3.85 0.59
C ARG A 372 24.30 -4.46 1.39
N GLY A 373 24.82 -5.55 0.84
CA GLY A 373 26.17 -6.06 1.12
C GLY A 373 27.23 -5.18 0.46
N PRO A 374 28.51 -5.44 0.76
CA PRO A 374 29.59 -4.45 0.89
C PRO A 374 29.92 -3.64 -0.36
#